data_AF-A0A2V9RE60-F1
#
_entry.id   AF-A0A2V9RE60-F1
#
_cell.length_a   1.000
_cell.length_b   1.000
_cell.length_c   1.000
_cell.angle_alpha   90.00
_cell.angle_beta   90.00
_cell.angle_gamma   90.00
#
_symmetry.space_group_name_H-M   'P 1'
#
loop_
_entity.id
_entity.type
_entity.pdbx_description
1 polymer ?
#
loop_
_entity_poly.entity_id
_entity_poly.type
_entity_poly.pdbx_seq_one_letter_code
_entity_poly.pdbx_strand_id
1 'polypeptide(L)'
;LVQVVVPSREEIPDYKDLRLDVELLVSQINGEFTQPGWVPIHYMHRNLSRHDLLAYYRAADIALITPLKDGMNLVAKEFCAAQVDERGVLIVSEFAGAASELRHAAILVNPNDFNEVAQALHTAAVMPPEEKRSRMQLLRRIVSDHNVQRWTRAFLQAAASVPATPYTSTSGSGGV
;
A
#
# COMPACT_ATOMS: atom_id res chain seq x y z
N LEU A 1 5.18 -12.94 -9.86
CA LEU A 1 5.21 -11.70 -9.07
C LEU A 1 5.83 -10.59 -9.92
N VAL A 2 5.23 -9.39 -9.90
CA VAL A 2 5.85 -8.19 -10.48
C VAL A 2 6.10 -7.22 -9.35
N GLN A 3 7.36 -6.84 -9.13
CA GLN A 3 7.78 -5.89 -8.10
C GLN A 3 8.33 -4.64 -8.78
N VAL A 4 7.62 -3.52 -8.63
CA VAL A 4 8.08 -2.22 -9.14
C VAL A 4 8.64 -1.42 -7.97
N VAL A 5 9.91 -1.07 -8.05
CA VAL A 5 10.58 -0.21 -7.07
C VAL A 5 10.88 1.13 -7.74
N VAL A 6 10.31 2.18 -7.15
CA VAL A 6 10.55 3.56 -7.57
C VAL A 6 11.82 4.05 -6.88
N PRO A 7 12.84 4.53 -7.63
CA PRO A 7 14.05 5.10 -7.06
C PRO A 7 13.72 6.23 -6.08
N SER A 8 14.17 6.10 -4.83
CA SER A 8 13.93 7.07 -3.76
C SER A 8 15.08 7.07 -2.78
N ARG A 9 15.54 8.26 -2.38
CA ARG A 9 16.58 8.45 -1.35
C ARG A 9 17.85 7.63 -1.59
N GLU A 10 18.26 7.52 -2.86
CA GLU A 10 19.40 6.68 -3.26
C GLU A 10 20.75 7.17 -2.70
N GLU A 11 20.83 8.37 -2.13
CA GLU A 11 22.04 8.88 -1.49
C GLU A 11 22.27 8.30 -0.09
N ILE A 12 21.23 7.74 0.54
CA ILE A 12 21.31 7.17 1.88
C ILE A 12 21.87 5.73 1.80
N PRO A 13 23.00 5.41 2.47
CA PRO A 13 23.62 4.08 2.41
C PRO A 13 22.66 2.93 2.71
N ASP A 14 21.87 3.03 3.79
CA ASP A 14 20.92 1.98 4.19
C ASP A 14 19.91 1.63 3.08
N TYR A 15 19.51 2.60 2.23
CA TYR A 15 18.60 2.34 1.11
C TYR A 15 19.30 1.61 -0.04
N LYS A 16 20.61 1.83 -0.23
CA LYS A 16 21.41 1.09 -1.21
C LYS A 16 21.59 -0.36 -0.77
N ASP A 17 21.91 -0.57 0.50
CA ASP A 17 22.13 -1.91 1.06
C ASP A 17 20.84 -2.73 1.01
N LEU A 18 19.72 -2.14 1.43
CA LEU A 18 18.40 -2.78 1.30
C LEU A 18 18.07 -3.14 -0.15
N ARG A 19 18.39 -2.26 -1.10
CA ARG A 19 18.16 -2.54 -2.53
C ARG A 19 18.98 -3.75 -2.98
N LEU A 20 20.27 -3.80 -2.61
CA LEU A 20 21.14 -4.91 -2.97
C LEU A 20 20.63 -6.24 -2.38
N ASP A 21 20.19 -6.23 -1.12
CA ASP A 21 19.62 -7.42 -0.48
C ASP A 21 18.38 -7.92 -1.22
N VAL A 22 17.48 -7.00 -1.62
CA VAL A 22 16.30 -7.35 -2.42
C VAL A 22 16.70 -7.91 -3.79
N GLU A 23 17.64 -7.29 -4.51
CA GLU A 23 18.09 -7.75 -5.82
C GLU A 23 18.75 -9.14 -5.76
N LEU A 24 19.51 -9.41 -4.68
CA LEU A 24 20.09 -10.73 -4.41
C LEU A 24 19.01 -11.78 -4.15
N LEU A 25 18.01 -11.48 -3.32
CA LEU A 25 16.88 -12.38 -3.05
C LEU A 25 16.08 -12.69 -4.32
N VAL A 26 15.78 -11.68 -5.14
CA VAL A 26 15.11 -11.88 -6.43
C VAL A 26 15.95 -12.79 -7.32
N SER A 27 17.26 -12.58 -7.37
CA SER A 27 18.18 -13.39 -8.19
C SER A 27 18.25 -14.83 -7.72
N GLN A 28 18.30 -15.07 -6.40
CA GLN A 28 18.29 -16.40 -5.81
C GLN A 28 17.00 -17.15 -6.13
N ILE A 29 15.83 -16.53 -5.89
CA ILE A 29 14.52 -17.14 -6.16
C ILE A 29 14.37 -17.42 -7.66
N ASN A 30 14.70 -16.46 -8.53
CA ASN A 30 14.62 -16.69 -9.97
C ASN A 30 15.61 -17.78 -10.41
N GLY A 31 16.81 -17.84 -9.84
CA GLY A 31 17.79 -18.89 -10.17
C GLY A 31 17.30 -20.30 -9.83
N GLU A 32 16.54 -20.44 -8.74
CA GLU A 32 15.99 -21.72 -8.29
C GLU A 32 14.72 -22.14 -9.06
N PHE A 33 13.81 -21.21 -9.33
CA PHE A 33 12.46 -21.54 -9.79
C PHE A 33 12.16 -21.20 -11.26
N THR A 34 13.09 -20.57 -11.99
CA THR A 34 12.88 -20.25 -13.42
C THR A 34 12.71 -21.51 -14.26
N GLN A 35 11.78 -21.44 -15.21
CA GLN A 35 11.53 -22.49 -16.20
C GLN A 35 11.54 -21.90 -17.62
N PRO A 36 11.74 -22.69 -18.68
CA PRO A 36 11.65 -22.19 -20.05
C PRO A 36 10.31 -21.48 -20.29
N GLY A 37 10.37 -20.18 -20.59
CA GLY A 37 9.19 -19.35 -20.84
C GLY A 37 8.53 -18.73 -19.60
N TRP A 38 9.06 -18.96 -18.39
CA TRP A 38 8.50 -18.40 -17.16
C TRP A 38 9.55 -17.97 -16.14
N VAL A 39 9.46 -16.71 -15.69
CA VAL A 39 10.28 -16.15 -14.62
C VAL A 39 9.38 -15.83 -13.43
N PRO A 40 9.65 -16.35 -12.22
CA PRO A 40 8.79 -16.18 -11.06
C PRO A 40 8.64 -14.72 -10.60
N ILE A 41 9.74 -13.96 -10.55
CA ILE A 41 9.77 -12.57 -10.07
C ILE A 41 10.32 -11.65 -11.16
N HIS A 42 9.45 -10.76 -11.65
CA HIS A 42 9.84 -9.64 -12.49
C HIS A 42 10.08 -8.41 -11.61
N TYR A 43 11.34 -8.12 -11.32
CA TYR A 43 11.76 -6.94 -10.57
C TYR A 43 12.12 -5.78 -11.51
N MET A 44 11.60 -4.58 -11.22
CA MET A 44 11.83 -3.38 -12.00
C MET A 44 12.21 -2.21 -11.09
N HIS A 45 13.45 -1.73 -11.17
CA HIS A 45 13.89 -0.50 -10.50
C HIS A 45 13.79 0.69 -11.46
N ARG A 46 12.59 1.27 -11.59
CA ARG A 46 12.34 2.42 -12.48
C ARG A 46 11.10 3.19 -12.07
N ASN A 47 11.06 4.46 -12.48
CA ASN A 47 9.84 5.24 -12.46
C ASN A 47 8.84 4.68 -13.48
N LEU A 48 7.57 4.59 -13.09
CA LEU A 48 6.45 4.32 -14.00
C LEU A 48 5.63 5.58 -14.18
N SER A 49 5.08 5.77 -15.38
CA SER A 49 4.03 6.76 -15.56
C SER A 49 2.79 6.35 -14.77
N ARG A 50 1.94 7.31 -14.42
CA ARG A 50 0.66 7.01 -13.78
C ARG A 50 -0.19 6.06 -14.61
N HIS A 51 -0.15 6.17 -15.93
CA HIS A 51 -0.89 5.30 -16.84
C HIS A 51 -0.38 3.85 -16.77
N ASP A 52 0.93 3.65 -16.76
CA ASP A 52 1.53 2.32 -16.64
C ASP A 52 1.19 1.69 -15.29
N LEU A 53 1.30 2.46 -14.20
CA LEU A 53 0.98 1.98 -12.86
C LEU A 53 -0.48 1.54 -12.75
N LEU A 54 -1.41 2.33 -13.30
CA LEU A 54 -2.83 1.94 -13.37
C LEU A 54 -3.04 0.69 -14.23
N ALA A 55 -2.29 0.52 -15.32
CA ALA A 55 -2.35 -0.69 -16.14
C ALA A 55 -1.88 -1.92 -15.34
N TYR A 56 -0.80 -1.81 -14.57
CA TYR A 56 -0.39 -2.88 -13.65
C TYR A 56 -1.45 -3.19 -12.61
N TYR A 57 -2.05 -2.17 -11.98
CA TYR A 57 -3.13 -2.40 -11.02
C TYR A 57 -4.34 -3.08 -11.65
N ARG A 58 -4.71 -2.75 -12.90
CA ARG A 58 -5.80 -3.42 -13.65
C ARG A 58 -5.47 -4.86 -14.00
N ALA A 59 -4.22 -5.14 -14.32
CA ALA A 59 -3.77 -6.46 -14.75
C ALA A 59 -3.50 -7.42 -13.59
N ALA A 60 -3.22 -6.90 -12.39
CA ALA A 60 -2.90 -7.73 -11.24
C ALA A 60 -4.14 -8.42 -10.64
N ASP A 61 -4.07 -9.74 -10.50
CA ASP A 61 -5.08 -10.53 -9.77
C ASP A 61 -4.96 -10.38 -8.25
N ILE A 62 -3.76 -10.07 -7.75
CA ILE A 62 -3.47 -9.94 -6.32
C ILE A 62 -2.55 -8.73 -6.12
N ALA A 63 -2.89 -7.85 -5.18
CA ALA A 63 -1.99 -6.84 -4.66
C ALA A 63 -1.50 -7.27 -3.27
N LEU A 64 -0.17 -7.36 -3.13
CA LEU A 64 0.50 -7.68 -1.86
C LEU A 64 1.13 -6.41 -1.29
N ILE A 65 0.49 -5.84 -0.27
CA ILE A 65 0.90 -4.57 0.35
C ILE A 65 1.32 -4.84 1.79
N THR A 66 2.59 -5.18 2.00
CA THR A 66 3.09 -5.69 3.29
C THR A 66 4.14 -4.80 3.96
N PRO A 67 3.89 -3.48 4.18
CA PRO A 67 4.84 -2.65 4.90
C PRO A 67 4.94 -3.08 6.38
N LEU A 68 6.15 -3.00 6.95
CA LEU A 68 6.35 -3.20 8.40
C LEU A 68 5.69 -2.09 9.22
N LYS A 69 5.61 -0.87 8.66
CA LYS A 69 4.92 0.28 9.25
C LYS A 69 4.61 1.30 8.15
N ASP A 70 3.34 1.69 8.01
CA ASP A 70 2.93 2.74 7.06
C ASP A 70 1.76 3.52 7.63
N GLY A 71 1.85 4.85 7.59
CA GLY A 71 0.80 5.74 8.13
C GLY A 71 -0.55 5.58 7.42
N MET A 72 -0.56 5.21 6.13
CA MET A 72 -1.80 4.96 5.39
C MET A 72 -1.62 3.90 4.30
N ASN A 73 -0.63 4.03 3.42
CA ASN A 73 -0.53 3.32 2.15
C ASN A 73 -1.65 3.62 1.14
N LEU A 74 -1.41 4.60 0.26
CA LEU A 74 -2.35 4.96 -0.81
C LEU A 74 -2.38 3.95 -1.95
N VAL A 75 -1.30 3.20 -2.16
CA VAL A 75 -1.23 2.14 -3.19
C VAL A 75 -2.32 1.10 -2.98
N ALA A 76 -2.62 0.71 -1.73
CA ALA A 76 -3.75 -0.17 -1.43
C ALA A 76 -5.08 0.39 -1.92
N LYS A 77 -5.34 1.68 -1.71
CA LYS A 77 -6.57 2.36 -2.14
C LYS A 77 -6.63 2.54 -3.66
N GLU A 78 -5.50 2.88 -4.28
CA GLU A 78 -5.36 3.03 -5.73
C GLU A 78 -5.61 1.71 -6.46
N PHE A 79 -5.08 0.59 -5.94
CA PHE A 79 -5.37 -0.75 -6.47
C PHE A 79 -6.87 -1.05 -6.45
N CYS A 80 -7.54 -0.86 -5.31
CA CYS A 80 -8.99 -1.06 -5.21
C CYS A 80 -9.76 -0.17 -6.20
N ALA A 81 -9.40 1.12 -6.28
CA ALA A 81 -10.03 2.06 -7.20
C ALA A 81 -9.84 1.68 -8.67
N ALA A 82 -8.67 1.12 -9.02
CA ALA A 82 -8.39 0.64 -10.37
C ALA A 82 -9.15 -0.65 -10.72
N GLN A 83 -9.49 -1.51 -9.76
CA GLN A 83 -10.13 -2.83 -9.99
C GLN A 83 -11.62 -2.77 -10.42
N VAL A 84 -11.94 -2.10 -11.54
CA VAL A 84 -13.31 -1.90 -12.06
C VAL A 84 -14.02 -3.17 -12.53
N ASP A 85 -13.28 -4.24 -12.81
CA ASP A 85 -13.83 -5.57 -13.13
C ASP A 85 -14.00 -6.44 -11.88
N GLU A 86 -13.60 -5.93 -10.71
CA GLU A 86 -13.85 -6.53 -9.39
C GLU A 86 -13.20 -7.93 -9.22
N ARG A 87 -12.11 -8.20 -9.95
CA ARG A 87 -11.44 -9.52 -9.93
C ARG A 87 -10.24 -9.59 -8.99
N GLY A 88 -9.63 -8.46 -8.65
CA GLY A 88 -8.45 -8.41 -7.82
C GLY A 88 -8.71 -8.73 -6.35
N VAL A 89 -7.69 -9.24 -5.66
CA VAL A 89 -7.68 -9.44 -4.21
C VAL A 89 -6.61 -8.54 -3.58
N LEU A 90 -6.99 -7.85 -2.51
CA LEU A 90 -6.05 -7.04 -1.72
C LEU A 90 -5.60 -7.83 -0.48
N ILE A 91 -4.29 -8.03 -0.38
CA ILE A 91 -3.61 -8.47 0.84
C ILE A 91 -2.88 -7.26 1.41
N VAL A 92 -3.11 -6.93 2.68
CA VAL A 92 -2.54 -5.72 3.30
C VAL A 92 -2.02 -6.01 4.71
N SER A 93 -0.86 -5.44 5.04
CA SER A 93 -0.29 -5.45 6.38
C SER A 93 -1.25 -4.82 7.38
N GLU A 94 -1.44 -5.45 8.53
CA GLU A 94 -2.15 -4.86 9.68
C GLU A 94 -1.50 -3.57 10.20
N PHE A 95 -0.22 -3.34 9.89
CA PHE A 95 0.54 -2.15 10.27
C PHE A 95 0.47 -1.01 9.24
N ALA A 96 -0.33 -1.16 8.19
CA ALA A 96 -0.67 -0.07 7.27
C ALA A 96 -1.93 0.66 7.77
N GLY A 97 -1.93 2.00 7.79
CA GLY A 97 -3.11 2.76 8.21
C GLY A 97 -4.38 2.43 7.40
N ALA A 98 -4.26 2.09 6.12
CA ALA A 98 -5.36 1.64 5.28
C ALA A 98 -6.01 0.35 5.77
N ALA A 99 -5.30 -0.51 6.51
CA ALA A 99 -5.89 -1.72 7.08
C ALA A 99 -7.08 -1.39 7.98
N SER A 100 -7.02 -0.30 8.74
CA SER A 100 -8.12 0.13 9.61
C SER A 100 -9.44 0.38 8.84
N GLU A 101 -9.35 0.87 7.60
CA GLU A 101 -10.48 1.13 6.73
C GLU A 101 -10.85 -0.12 5.89
N LEU A 102 -9.86 -0.89 5.43
CA LEU A 102 -10.03 -1.94 4.41
C LEU A 102 -10.19 -3.36 4.98
N ARG A 103 -9.98 -3.55 6.29
CA ARG A 103 -10.05 -4.85 7.00
C ARG A 103 -11.32 -5.68 6.78
N HIS A 104 -12.42 -5.05 6.39
CA HIS A 104 -13.71 -5.73 6.21
C HIS A 104 -13.76 -6.62 4.96
N ALA A 105 -12.86 -6.41 3.99
CA ALA A 105 -12.83 -7.19 2.76
C ALA A 105 -11.41 -7.58 2.30
N ALA A 106 -10.39 -6.84 2.72
CA ALA A 106 -9.00 -7.22 2.48
C ALA A 106 -8.59 -8.43 3.32
N ILE A 107 -7.59 -9.18 2.86
CA ILE A 107 -6.90 -10.17 3.69
C ILE A 107 -5.83 -9.43 4.47
N LEU A 108 -5.98 -9.37 5.80
CA LEU A 108 -4.96 -8.82 6.67
C LEU A 108 -3.88 -9.85 6.96
N VAL A 109 -2.63 -9.39 7.06
CA VAL A 109 -1.48 -10.23 7.41
C VAL A 109 -0.54 -9.47 8.34
N ASN A 110 0.16 -10.17 9.22
CA ASN A 110 1.36 -9.68 9.86
C ASN A 110 2.56 -9.92 8.91
N PRO A 111 3.25 -8.88 8.42
CA PRO A 111 4.38 -9.03 7.51
C PRO A 111 5.59 -9.77 8.13
N ASN A 112 5.65 -9.94 9.45
CA ASN A 112 6.68 -10.72 10.13
C ASN A 112 6.35 -12.22 10.21
N ASP A 113 5.11 -12.61 9.92
CA ASP A 113 4.71 -14.01 9.81
C ASP A 113 4.69 -14.43 8.34
N PHE A 114 5.81 -15.00 7.88
CA PHE A 114 5.94 -15.43 6.49
C PHE A 114 4.99 -16.57 6.12
N ASN A 115 4.58 -17.40 7.07
CA ASN A 115 3.62 -18.47 6.81
C ASN A 115 2.21 -17.89 6.61
N GLU A 116 1.84 -16.89 7.40
CA GLU A 116 0.58 -16.16 7.22
C GLU A 116 0.53 -15.47 5.85
N VAL A 117 1.61 -14.79 5.45
CA VAL A 117 1.71 -14.15 4.13
C VAL A 117 1.60 -15.18 2.99
N ALA A 118 2.30 -16.31 3.11
CA ALA A 118 2.22 -17.39 2.11
C ALA A 118 0.80 -17.98 2.03
N GLN A 119 0.15 -18.21 3.17
CA GLN A 119 -1.21 -18.71 3.24
C GLN A 119 -2.22 -17.72 2.66
N ALA A 120 -2.02 -16.41 2.89
CA ALA A 120 -2.84 -15.35 2.32
C ALA A 120 -2.71 -15.30 0.80
N LEU A 121 -1.48 -15.41 0.27
CA LEU A 121 -1.23 -15.50 -1.17
C LEU A 121 -1.92 -16.72 -1.80
N HIS A 122 -1.79 -17.89 -1.18
CA HIS A 122 -2.47 -19.10 -1.63
C HIS A 122 -4.00 -18.91 -1.62
N THR A 123 -4.55 -18.42 -0.51
CA THR A 123 -5.98 -18.14 -0.35
C THR A 123 -6.49 -17.18 -1.42
N ALA A 124 -5.78 -16.09 -1.68
CA ALA A 124 -6.13 -15.13 -2.71
C ALA A 124 -6.07 -15.74 -4.13
N ALA A 125 -5.09 -16.59 -4.40
CA ALA A 125 -4.93 -17.26 -5.69
C ALA A 125 -6.10 -18.19 -6.00
N VAL A 126 -6.54 -19.00 -5.02
CA VAL A 126 -7.61 -19.99 -5.20
C VAL A 126 -9.01 -19.46 -4.86
N MET A 127 -9.14 -18.19 -4.45
CA MET A 127 -10.42 -17.59 -4.04
C MET A 127 -11.45 -17.64 -5.18
N PRO A 128 -12.69 -18.10 -4.93
CA PRO A 128 -13.75 -18.14 -5.94
C PRO A 128 -14.05 -16.76 -6.54
N PRO A 129 -14.38 -16.66 -7.85
CA PRO A 129 -14.65 -15.37 -8.50
C PRO A 129 -15.76 -14.54 -7.84
N GLU A 130 -16.78 -15.18 -7.28
CA GLU A 130 -17.89 -14.50 -6.59
C GLU A 130 -17.43 -13.84 -5.28
N GLU A 131 -16.55 -14.52 -4.54
CA GLU A 131 -15.96 -13.97 -3.32
C GLU A 131 -15.03 -12.80 -3.63
N LYS A 132 -14.18 -12.93 -4.66
CA LYS A 132 -13.31 -11.84 -5.15
C LYS A 132 -14.13 -10.60 -5.48
N ARG A 133 -15.23 -10.78 -6.22
CA ARG A 133 -16.16 -9.70 -6.60
C ARG A 133 -16.77 -9.03 -5.39
N SER A 134 -17.35 -9.80 -4.47
CA SER A 134 -18.00 -9.28 -3.26
C SER A 134 -17.03 -8.45 -2.41
N ARG A 135 -15.82 -8.97 -2.17
CA ARG A 135 -14.77 -8.26 -1.43
C ARG A 135 -14.36 -6.98 -2.14
N MET A 136 -14.08 -7.02 -3.44
CA MET A 136 -13.61 -5.86 -4.18
C MET A 136 -14.68 -4.77 -4.31
N GLN A 137 -15.96 -5.13 -4.46
CA GLN A 137 -17.07 -4.17 -4.42
C GLN A 137 -17.12 -3.40 -3.10
N LEU A 138 -16.96 -4.10 -1.97
CA LEU A 138 -16.93 -3.46 -0.66
C LEU A 138 -15.71 -2.54 -0.51
N LEU A 139 -14.51 -3.00 -0.91
CA LEU A 139 -13.30 -2.19 -0.86
C LEU A 139 -13.44 -0.91 -1.70
N ARG A 140 -13.94 -1.03 -2.93
CA ARG A 140 -14.19 0.10 -3.84
C ARG A 140 -15.16 1.11 -3.25
N ARG A 141 -16.23 0.63 -2.63
CA ARG A 141 -17.21 1.48 -1.93
C ARG A 141 -16.56 2.25 -0.79
N ILE A 142 -15.81 1.57 0.07
CA ILE A 142 -15.09 2.20 1.19
C ILE A 142 -14.15 3.30 0.69
N VAL A 143 -13.36 3.01 -0.35
CA VAL A 143 -12.43 3.97 -0.95
C VAL A 143 -13.16 5.17 -1.58
N SER A 144 -14.30 4.94 -2.22
CA SER A 144 -15.14 6.01 -2.80
C SER A 144 -15.72 6.94 -1.72
N ASP A 145 -16.23 6.35 -0.63
CA ASP A 145 -16.88 7.05 0.48
C ASP A 145 -15.87 7.80 1.37
N HIS A 146 -14.62 7.34 1.45
CA HIS A 146 -13.54 7.91 2.26
C HIS A 146 -12.43 8.51 1.39
N ASN A 147 -12.81 9.39 0.47
CA ASN A 147 -11.89 10.05 -0.45
C ASN A 147 -11.19 11.29 0.17
N VAL A 148 -10.18 11.80 -0.56
CA VAL A 148 -9.37 12.95 -0.13
C VAL A 148 -10.20 14.21 0.15
N GLN A 149 -11.27 14.45 -0.61
CA GLN A 149 -12.11 15.63 -0.41
C GLN A 149 -12.83 15.59 0.94
N ARG A 150 -13.29 14.40 1.35
CA ARG A 150 -13.89 14.18 2.67
C ARG A 150 -12.87 14.39 3.78
N TRP A 151 -11.66 13.84 3.62
CA TRP A 151 -10.56 14.05 4.57
C TRP A 151 -10.23 15.54 4.73
N THR A 152 -10.03 16.26 3.62
CA THR A 152 -9.73 17.70 3.65
C THR A 152 -10.84 18.50 4.33
N ARG A 153 -12.10 18.20 4.02
CA ARG A 153 -13.24 18.87 4.65
C ARG A 153 -13.29 18.63 6.16
N ALA A 154 -13.13 17.37 6.58
CA ALA A 154 -13.14 17.01 8.00
C ALA A 154 -11.98 17.69 8.76
N PHE A 155 -10.78 17.71 8.17
CA PHE A 155 -9.62 18.37 8.76
C PHE A 155 -9.84 19.88 8.91
N LEU A 156 -10.29 20.55 7.86
CA LEU A 156 -10.54 22.01 7.90
C LEU A 156 -11.66 22.38 8.88
N GLN A 157 -12.72 21.57 8.96
CA GLN A 157 -13.80 21.77 9.94
C GLN A 157 -13.27 21.64 11.37
N ALA A 158 -12.46 20.62 11.66
CA ALA A 158 -11.84 20.45 12.96
C ALA A 158 -10.91 21.62 13.30
N ALA A 159 -10.07 22.05 12.36
CA ALA A 159 -9.16 23.18 12.54
C ALA A 159 -9.92 24.51 12.79
N ALA A 160 -11.02 24.75 12.07
CA ALA A 160 -11.85 25.95 12.26
C ALA A 160 -12.62 25.96 13.59
N SER A 161 -12.83 24.78 14.20
CA SER A 161 -13.54 24.64 15.48
C SER A 161 -12.66 24.88 16.70
N VAL A 162 -11.34 24.99 16.54
CA VAL A 162 -10.43 25.34 17.63
C VAL A 162 -10.49 26.86 17.85
N PRO A 163 -10.95 27.34 19.02
CA PRO A 163 -10.93 28.77 19.31
C PRO A 163 -9.50 29.28 19.31
N ALA A 164 -9.26 30.44 18.68
CA ALA A 164 -7.96 31.08 18.71
C ALA A 164 -7.59 31.42 20.16
N THR A 165 -6.66 30.67 20.76
CA THR A 165 -6.08 31.04 22.04
C THR A 165 -5.32 32.35 21.82
N PRO A 166 -5.70 33.47 22.46
CA PRO A 166 -4.97 34.72 22.28
C PRO A 166 -3.52 34.50 22.72
N TYR A 167 -2.59 34.75 21.81
CA TYR A 167 -1.17 34.77 22.11
C TYR A 167 -0.91 35.93 23.07
N THR A 168 -0.88 35.66 24.38
CA THR A 168 -0.40 36.63 25.36
C THR A 168 1.11 36.73 25.22
N SER A 169 1.57 37.75 24.49
CA SER A 169 2.95 38.20 24.56
C SER A 169 3.21 38.67 26.00
N THR A 170 3.90 37.85 26.80
CA THR A 170 4.53 38.31 28.03
C THR A 170 5.62 39.31 27.65
N SER A 171 5.26 40.59 27.55
CA SER A 171 6.22 41.69 27.62
C SER A 171 6.82 41.68 29.01
N GLY A 172 7.91 40.94 29.19
CA GLY A 172 8.78 41.04 30.36
C GLY A 172 9.40 42.43 30.37
N SER A 173 8.71 43.39 31.01
CA SER A 173 9.29 44.65 31.40
C SER A 173 10.39 44.37 32.42
N GLY A 174 11.65 44.46 31.97
CA GLY A 174 12.78 44.61 32.88
C GLY A 174 12.55 45.83 33.76
N GLY A 175 12.39 45.58 35.06
CA GLY A 175 12.31 46.58 36.10
C GLY A 175 13.55 46.52 36.97
N VAL A 176 14.41 47.52 36.76
CA VAL A 176 15.40 48.19 37.64
C VAL A 176 16.20 47.34 38.62
#